data_AF-A0A016UHN2-F1
#
_entry.id   AF-A0A016UHN2-F1
#
_cell.length_a   1.000
_cell.length_b   1.000
_cell.length_c   1.000
_cell.angle_alpha   90.00
_cell.angle_beta   90.00
_cell.angle_gamma   90.00
#
_symmetry.space_group_name_H-M   'P 1'
#
loop_
_entity.id
_entity.type
_entity.pdbx_description
1 polymer ?
#
loop_
_entity_poly.entity_id
_entity_poly.type
_entity_poly.pdbx_seq_one_letter_code
_entity_poly.pdbx_strand_id
1 'polypeptide(L)'
;MRLLLVEVLLFAGLFNEAVGDYLDINECFVEMPNFQLSVDTMGVESVEFKDDCLRACLRSQLRGKPCAGVEHRPKDNSCVLSDKTGERRPTNEQKRGSYYENVCARPPEI
;
A
#
# COMPACT_ATOMS: atom_id res chain seq x y z
N MET A 1 -26.19 -11.82 48.04
CA MET A 1 -25.12 -11.06 47.35
C MET A 1 -23.99 -11.99 46.87
N ARG A 2 -24.27 -12.91 45.93
CA ARG A 2 -23.26 -13.84 45.37
C ARG A 2 -23.42 -14.07 43.85
N LEU A 3 -24.11 -13.17 43.15
CA LEU A 3 -24.38 -13.30 41.71
C LEU A 3 -23.71 -12.24 40.83
N LEU A 4 -22.93 -11.31 41.38
CA LEU A 4 -22.31 -10.22 40.60
C LEU A 4 -20.89 -10.54 40.09
N LEU A 5 -20.31 -11.67 40.48
CA LEU A 5 -18.92 -12.01 40.13
C LEU A 5 -18.78 -12.78 38.81
N VAL A 6 -19.85 -13.39 38.29
CA VAL A 6 -19.77 -14.25 37.09
C VAL A 6 -19.88 -13.43 35.80
N GLU A 7 -20.57 -12.30 35.79
CA GLU A 7 -20.69 -11.47 34.57
C GLU A 7 -19.42 -10.67 34.26
N VAL A 8 -18.59 -10.36 35.25
CA VAL A 8 -17.33 -9.61 35.05
C VAL A 8 -16.28 -10.46 34.33
N LEU A 9 -16.32 -11.79 34.50
CA LEU A 9 -15.36 -12.71 33.88
C LEU A 9 -15.64 -12.95 32.38
N LEU A 10 -16.85 -12.67 31.89
CA LEU A 10 -17.19 -12.80 30.47
C LEU A 10 -16.67 -11.62 29.62
N PHE A 11 -16.42 -10.46 30.22
CA PHE A 11 -15.89 -9.29 29.49
C PHE A 11 -14.36 -9.26 29.40
N ALA A 12 -13.64 -9.99 30.26
CA ALA A 12 -12.18 -9.99 30.27
C ALA A 12 -11.55 -10.79 29.10
N GLY A 13 -12.34 -11.56 28.35
CA GLY A 13 -11.85 -12.43 27.26
C GLY A 13 -11.85 -11.81 25.87
N LEU A 14 -12.26 -10.55 25.69
CA LEU A 14 -12.38 -9.93 24.36
C LEU A 14 -11.32 -8.88 24.04
N PHE A 15 -10.34 -8.67 24.91
CA PHE A 15 -9.10 -8.00 24.50
C PHE A 15 -8.24 -9.00 23.74
N ASN A 16 -8.68 -9.31 22.52
CA ASN A 16 -7.77 -9.72 21.47
C ASN A 16 -6.81 -8.53 21.31
N GLU A 17 -5.67 -8.60 21.99
CA GLU A 17 -4.48 -7.88 21.57
C GLU A 17 -4.17 -8.42 20.17
N ALA A 18 -4.80 -7.80 19.17
CA ALA A 18 -4.20 -7.71 17.86
C ALA A 18 -2.89 -6.96 18.10
N VAL A 19 -1.84 -7.70 18.46
CA VAL A 19 -0.46 -7.32 18.19
C VAL A 19 -0.38 -7.28 16.68
N GLY A 20 -0.92 -6.20 16.11
CA GLY A 20 -0.68 -5.86 14.73
C GLY A 20 0.80 -5.53 14.72
N ASP A 21 1.61 -6.46 14.21
CA ASP A 21 2.93 -6.12 13.70
C ASP A 21 2.73 -4.86 12.88
N TYR A 22 3.23 -3.74 13.39
CA TYR A 22 3.18 -2.46 12.69
C TYR A 22 4.16 -2.60 11.54
N LEU A 23 3.71 -3.22 10.46
CA LEU A 23 4.41 -3.26 9.19
C LEU A 23 4.61 -1.81 8.79
N ASP A 24 5.85 -1.32 8.90
CA ASP A 24 6.20 -0.02 8.38
C ASP A 24 5.95 -0.08 6.89
N ILE A 25 4.96 0.70 6.45
CA ILE A 25 4.55 0.74 5.06
C ILE A 25 5.73 1.06 4.13
N ASN A 26 6.74 1.77 4.63
CA ASN A 26 7.92 2.11 3.85
C ASN A 26 8.86 0.92 3.60
N GLU A 27 8.78 -0.16 4.38
CA GLU A 27 9.60 -1.37 4.17
C GLU A 27 9.19 -2.12 2.89
N CYS A 28 7.92 -2.03 2.51
CA CYS A 28 7.41 -2.70 1.32
C CYS A 28 7.61 -1.92 0.02
N PHE A 29 8.12 -0.69 0.07
CA PHE A 29 8.19 0.17 -1.11
C PHE A 29 9.56 0.81 -1.29
N VAL A 30 10.09 0.69 -2.50
CA VAL A 30 11.35 1.32 -2.90
C VAL A 30 11.07 2.43 -3.91
N GLU A 31 11.50 3.66 -3.64
CA GLU A 31 11.44 4.74 -4.63
C GLU A 31 12.45 4.49 -5.75
N MET A 32 11.97 4.49 -6.98
CA MET A 32 12.77 4.20 -8.17
C MET A 32 12.83 5.46 -9.06
N PRO A 33 13.90 6.27 -8.97
CA PRO A 33 13.91 7.67 -9.46
C PRO A 33 13.83 7.82 -10.99
N ASN A 34 14.25 6.79 -11.73
CA ASN A 34 14.29 6.77 -13.21
C ASN A 34 13.26 5.82 -13.81
N PHE A 35 12.25 5.42 -13.02
CA PHE A 35 11.20 4.52 -13.45
C PHE A 35 9.85 5.22 -13.43
N GLN A 36 8.92 4.68 -14.21
CA GLN A 36 7.53 5.12 -14.26
C GLN A 36 6.60 3.92 -14.39
N LEU A 37 5.31 4.11 -14.16
CA LEU A 37 4.32 3.08 -14.42
C LEU A 37 4.24 2.77 -15.91
N SER A 38 4.07 1.48 -16.23
CA SER A 38 3.65 1.08 -17.57
C SER A 38 2.28 1.67 -17.89
N VAL A 39 1.99 1.83 -19.18
CA VAL A 39 0.72 2.41 -19.68
C VAL A 39 -0.53 1.70 -19.11
N ASP A 40 -0.41 0.42 -18.77
CA ASP A 40 -1.47 -0.34 -18.10
C ASP A 40 -1.53 -0.01 -16.60
N THR A 41 -2.47 0.86 -16.23
CA THR A 41 -2.74 1.24 -14.85
C THR A 41 -4.01 0.58 -14.36
N MET A 42 -4.02 0.06 -13.13
CA MET A 42 -5.21 -0.54 -12.53
C MET A 42 -6.27 0.48 -12.12
N GLY A 43 -5.84 1.70 -11.80
CA GLY A 43 -6.72 2.76 -11.31
C GLY A 43 -5.97 4.00 -10.85
N VAL A 44 -6.74 5.07 -10.64
CA VAL A 44 -6.28 6.35 -10.11
C VAL A 44 -7.08 6.65 -8.85
N GLU A 45 -6.39 6.91 -7.75
CA GLU A 45 -6.95 7.31 -6.46
C GLU A 45 -6.61 8.78 -6.22
N SER A 46 -7.53 9.54 -5.62
CA SER A 46 -7.29 10.92 -5.22
C SER A 46 -6.61 10.93 -3.85
N VAL A 47 -5.34 11.33 -3.81
CA VAL A 47 -4.55 11.38 -2.57
C VAL A 47 -3.59 12.55 -2.60
N GLU A 48 -3.41 13.19 -1.45
CA GLU A 48 -2.48 14.30 -1.29
C GLU A 48 -1.07 13.78 -0.93
N PHE A 49 -1.00 12.80 -0.03
CA PHE A 49 0.26 12.36 0.57
C PHE A 49 0.78 11.05 -0.01
N LYS A 50 2.11 10.92 -0.03
CA LYS A 50 2.84 9.71 -0.45
C LYS A 50 2.33 8.48 0.31
N ASP A 51 2.24 8.55 1.63
CA ASP A 51 1.89 7.39 2.46
C ASP A 51 0.48 6.88 2.17
N ASP A 52 -0.46 7.76 1.83
CA ASP A 52 -1.81 7.37 1.44
C ASP A 52 -1.84 6.67 0.08
N CYS A 53 -0.94 7.07 -0.84
CA CYS A 53 -0.72 6.36 -2.10
C CYS A 53 -0.19 4.94 -1.87
N LEU A 54 0.83 4.78 -1.01
CA LEU A 54 1.37 3.47 -0.65
C LEU A 54 0.29 2.59 0.01
N ARG A 55 -0.51 3.20 0.90
CA ARG A 55 -1.58 2.52 1.64
C ARG A 55 -2.73 2.09 0.73
N ALA A 56 -3.01 2.84 -0.34
CA ALA A 56 -3.96 2.43 -1.37
C ALA A 56 -3.52 1.16 -2.11
N CYS A 57 -2.23 1.03 -2.42
CA CYS A 57 -1.66 -0.17 -3.05
C CYS A 57 -1.82 -1.42 -2.18
N LEU A 58 -1.43 -1.32 -0.89
CA LEU A 58 -1.61 -2.42 0.07
C LEU A 58 -3.10 -2.78 0.25
N ARG A 59 -3.98 -1.78 0.32
CA ARG A 59 -5.43 -2.00 0.41
C ARG A 59 -5.97 -2.72 -0.83
N SER A 60 -5.43 -2.44 -2.02
CA SER A 60 -5.77 -3.15 -3.26
C SER A 60 -5.38 -4.63 -3.16
N GLN A 61 -4.16 -4.93 -2.68
CA GLN A 61 -3.68 -6.30 -2.46
C GLN A 61 -4.56 -7.07 -1.47
N LEU A 62 -4.92 -6.46 -0.34
CA LEU A 62 -5.81 -7.07 0.66
C LEU A 62 -7.21 -7.39 0.08
N ARG A 63 -7.62 -6.69 -0.99
CA ARG A 63 -8.86 -6.94 -1.73
C ARG A 63 -8.69 -7.93 -2.89
N GLY A 64 -7.54 -8.62 -2.97
CA GLY A 64 -7.24 -9.62 -3.99
C GLY A 64 -6.83 -9.04 -5.34
N LYS A 65 -6.56 -7.73 -5.43
CA LYS A 65 -6.06 -7.10 -6.65
C LYS A 65 -4.54 -6.85 -6.52
N PRO A 66 -3.69 -7.52 -7.31
CA PRO A 66 -2.25 -7.39 -7.18
C PRO A 66 -1.83 -5.94 -7.44
N CYS A 67 -0.96 -5.37 -6.62
CA CYS A 67 -0.40 -4.04 -6.83
C CYS A 67 1.11 -4.12 -6.72
N ALA A 68 1.78 -4.05 -7.86
CA ALA A 68 3.24 -4.17 -7.99
C ALA A 68 3.94 -2.81 -7.86
N GLY A 69 3.22 -1.69 -7.98
CA GLY A 69 3.78 -0.38 -7.72
C GLY A 69 2.79 0.75 -7.89
N VAL A 70 3.24 1.95 -7.52
CA VAL A 70 2.44 3.17 -7.57
C VAL A 70 3.22 4.38 -8.05
N GLU A 71 2.52 5.35 -8.63
CA GLU A 71 3.08 6.66 -8.95
C GLU A 71 2.32 7.75 -8.20
N HIS A 72 2.98 8.41 -7.25
CA HIS A 72 2.42 9.55 -6.53
C HIS A 72 2.67 10.84 -7.32
N ARG A 73 1.58 11.52 -7.69
CA ARG A 73 1.57 12.77 -8.43
C ARG A 73 1.04 13.90 -7.53
N PRO A 74 1.93 14.55 -6.75
CA PRO A 74 1.52 15.60 -5.81
C PRO A 74 0.92 16.83 -6.50
N LYS A 75 1.29 17.09 -7.76
CA LYS A 75 0.73 18.22 -8.55
C LYS A 75 -0.75 18.02 -8.88
N ASP A 76 -1.16 16.77 -9.05
CA ASP A 76 -2.51 16.40 -9.48
C ASP A 76 -3.35 15.85 -8.32
N ASN A 77 -2.80 15.83 -7.09
CA ASN A 77 -3.38 15.15 -5.92
C ASN A 77 -3.84 13.72 -6.25
N SER A 78 -3.02 12.98 -6.98
CA SER A 78 -3.38 11.64 -7.44
C SER A 78 -2.30 10.61 -7.19
N CYS A 79 -2.75 9.36 -7.06
CA CYS A 79 -1.94 8.17 -6.99
C CYS A 79 -2.42 7.20 -8.05
N VAL A 80 -1.50 6.76 -8.90
CA VAL A 80 -1.79 5.77 -9.92
C VAL A 80 -1.30 4.43 -9.42
N LEU A 81 -2.15 3.40 -9.48
CA LEU A 81 -1.85 2.04 -9.06
C LEU A 81 -1.58 1.17 -10.30
N SER A 82 -0.64 0.22 -10.21
CA SER A 82 -0.40 -0.78 -11.26
C SER A 82 -0.13 -2.16 -10.67
N ASP A 83 -0.53 -3.19 -11.42
CA ASP A 83 -0.27 -4.60 -11.18
C ASP A 83 1.05 -5.06 -11.81
N LYS A 84 1.72 -4.17 -12.55
CA LYS A 84 3.01 -4.40 -13.19
C LYS A 84 4.11 -3.56 -12.53
N THR A 85 5.33 -4.08 -12.57
CA THR A 85 6.52 -3.32 -12.17
C THR A 85 6.75 -2.18 -13.16
N GLY A 86 7.37 -1.11 -12.67
CA GLY A 86 7.67 0.05 -13.50
C GLY A 86 8.68 -0.26 -14.59
N GLU A 87 8.68 0.59 -15.61
CA GLU A 87 9.65 0.57 -16.69
C GLU A 87 10.61 1.75 -16.57
N ARG A 88 11.81 1.63 -17.16
CA ARG A 88 12.74 2.75 -17.24
C ARG A 88 12.10 3.87 -18.04
N ARG A 89 12.05 5.04 -17.42
CA ARG A 89 11.53 6.22 -18.04
C ARG A 89 12.42 6.68 -19.19
N PRO A 90 11.86 7.01 -20.36
CA PRO A 90 12.61 7.62 -21.46
C PRO A 90 13.23 8.95 -21.01
N THR A 91 14.47 9.22 -21.43
CA THR A 91 15.20 10.46 -21.10
C THR A 91 14.49 11.74 -21.58
N ASN A 92 13.59 11.64 -22.55
CA ASN A 92 12.89 12.77 -23.16
C ASN A 92 11.51 13.06 -22.54
N GLU A 93 11.03 12.21 -21.63
CA GLU A 93 9.72 12.42 -20.99
C GLU A 93 9.84 13.24 -19.70
N GLN A 94 8.81 14.03 -19.38
CA GLN A 94 8.77 14.87 -18.18
C GLN A 94 8.25 14.10 -16.94
N LYS A 95 8.74 14.47 -15.74
CA LYS A 95 8.45 13.73 -14.50
C LYS A 95 7.02 14.04 -14.09
N ARG A 96 6.15 13.05 -14.19
CA ARG A 96 4.74 13.14 -13.76
C ARG A 96 4.61 13.02 -12.25
N GLY A 97 5.37 12.10 -11.65
CA GLY A 97 5.36 11.82 -10.21
C GLY A 97 6.59 11.07 -9.76
N SER A 98 6.59 10.63 -8.50
CA SER A 98 7.57 9.67 -7.96
C SER A 98 6.99 8.26 -8.01
N TYR A 99 7.75 7.32 -8.58
CA TYR A 99 7.37 5.92 -8.69
C TYR A 99 7.96 5.11 -7.53
N TYR A 100 7.11 4.26 -6.94
CA TYR A 100 7.44 3.38 -5.83
C TYR A 100 7.07 1.94 -6.20
N GLU A 101 8.04 1.04 -6.14
CA GLU A 101 7.85 -0.38 -6.45
C GLU A 101 7.52 -1.17 -5.19
N ASN A 102 6.48 -2.01 -5.24
CA ASN A 102 6.07 -2.86 -4.13
C ASN A 102 6.90 -4.15 -4.11
N VAL A 103 7.93 -4.20 -3.27
CA VAL A 103 8.81 -5.37 -3.14
C VAL A 103 8.15 -6.51 -2.37
N CYS A 104 7.17 -6.21 -1.52
CA CYS A 104 6.36 -7.21 -0.82
C CYS A 104 5.36 -7.93 -1.74
N ALA A 105 5.10 -7.41 -2.94
CA ALA A 105 4.22 -8.01 -3.93
C ALA A 105 4.90 -9.06 -4.82
N ARG A 106 6.24 -9.14 -4.80
CA ARG A 106 6.96 -10.03 -5.72
C ARG A 106 6.61 -11.49 -5.40
N PRO A 107 6.16 -12.27 -6.40
CA PRO A 107 6.10 -13.72 -6.23
C PRO A 107 7.48 -14.23 -5.84
N PRO A 108 7.59 -15.23 -4.95
CA PRO A 108 8.89 -15.87 -4.72
C PRO A 108 9.43 -16.37 -6.05
N GLU A 109 10.69 -16.03 -6.35
CA GLU A 109 11.38 -16.56 -7.53
C GLU A 109 11.44 -18.09 -7.39
N ILE A 110 10.83 -18.81 -8.33
CA ILE A 110 10.80 -20.28 -8.40
C ILE A 110 12.07 -20.77 -9.09
#